data_AF-A0A8T6I006-F1
#
_entry.id   AF-A0A8T6I006-F1
#
_cell.length_a   1.000
_cell.length_b   1.000
_cell.length_c   1.000
_cell.angle_alpha   90.00
_cell.angle_beta   90.00
_cell.angle_gamma   90.00
#
_symmetry.space_group_name_H-M   'P 1'
#
loop_
_entity.id
_entity.type
_entity.pdbx_description
1 polymer ?
#
loop_
_entity_poly.entity_id
_entity_poly.type
_entity_poly.pdbx_seq_one_letter_code
_entity_poly.pdbx_strand_id
1 'polypeptide(L)'
;MTTIRCLLSVTAVILGLVPLAEEAEPLRWTLDEFRTRCIPLWSDEPTAKGDDCTVAEFGEIVELDGSTFYYARYHDGRAPDPGWFQTLGEFNVLVILRSDPPDREAATVFHVRKPGNDYGYLTHFAPELIRTQRGPILYLKALGPGGSDGQYDNHQYWLWRSGGWVLLDALSWVYALRERMPNGYSLGGIRNLAPALETMNYATDAYRAGDSRAEPTGGTVTIYFEWDDLTLQVARFEHDPNPAAKD
;
A
#
# COMPACT_ATOMS: atom_id res chain seq x y z
N MET A 1 62.03 -32.68 -7.52
CA MET A 1 61.72 -31.36 -8.10
C MET A 1 60.82 -31.60 -9.28
N THR A 2 59.52 -31.37 -9.11
CA THR A 2 58.49 -31.72 -10.12
C THR A 2 57.73 -30.46 -10.46
N THR A 3 57.94 -29.94 -11.67
CA THR A 3 57.39 -28.68 -12.15
C THR A 3 56.01 -28.94 -12.77
N ILE A 4 54.94 -28.50 -12.10
CA ILE A 4 53.56 -28.56 -12.60
C ILE A 4 53.32 -27.35 -13.49
N ARG A 5 53.12 -27.59 -14.79
CA ARG A 5 52.68 -26.57 -15.77
C ARG A 5 51.16 -26.46 -15.72
N CYS A 6 50.64 -25.37 -15.13
CA CYS A 6 49.24 -24.98 -15.28
C CYS A 6 48.98 -24.46 -16.69
N LEU A 7 48.17 -25.18 -17.47
CA LEU A 7 47.56 -24.67 -18.69
C LEU A 7 46.41 -23.72 -18.31
N LEU A 8 46.61 -22.43 -18.58
CA LEU A 8 45.53 -21.43 -18.62
C LEU A 8 44.77 -21.60 -19.95
N SER A 9 43.57 -22.17 -19.88
CA SER A 9 42.64 -22.22 -21.00
C SER A 9 41.89 -20.88 -21.05
N VAL A 10 42.23 -20.04 -22.03
CA VAL A 10 41.54 -18.76 -22.28
C VAL A 10 40.26 -19.07 -23.07
N THR A 11 39.13 -19.15 -22.36
CA THR A 11 37.82 -19.22 -23.00
C THR A 11 37.42 -17.81 -23.44
N ALA A 12 37.50 -17.53 -24.74
CA ALA A 12 36.97 -16.30 -25.31
C ALA A 12 35.43 -16.33 -25.21
N VAL A 13 34.87 -15.57 -24.27
CA VAL A 13 33.42 -15.34 -24.18
C VAL A 13 33.06 -14.37 -25.30
N ILE A 14 32.46 -14.90 -26.37
CA ILE A 14 31.82 -14.08 -27.40
C ILE A 14 30.56 -13.50 -26.78
N LEU A 15 30.65 -12.27 -26.27
CA LEU A 15 29.50 -11.46 -25.88
C LEU A 15 28.72 -11.13 -27.16
N GLY A 16 27.75 -11.98 -27.49
CA GLY A 16 26.74 -11.65 -28.49
C GLY A 16 26.00 -10.39 -28.05
N LEU A 17 26.10 -9.34 -28.86
CA LEU A 17 25.32 -8.11 -28.72
C LEU A 17 23.84 -8.48 -28.84
N VAL A 18 23.20 -8.78 -27.71
CA VAL A 18 21.74 -8.78 -27.63
C VAL A 18 21.32 -7.33 -27.85
N PRO A 19 20.54 -7.02 -28.90
CA PRO A 19 19.99 -5.68 -29.04
C PRO A 19 19.22 -5.39 -27.77
N LEU A 20 19.65 -4.36 -27.03
CA LEU A 20 18.89 -3.81 -25.92
C LEU A 20 17.50 -3.50 -26.48
N ALA A 21 16.50 -4.22 -25.98
CA ALA A 21 15.12 -3.94 -26.34
C ALA A 21 14.87 -2.47 -26.02
N GLU A 22 14.45 -1.71 -27.03
CA GLU A 22 14.06 -0.33 -26.88
C GLU A 22 12.84 -0.33 -25.94
N GLU A 23 13.06 0.05 -24.68
CA GLU A 23 11.97 0.20 -23.72
C GLU A 23 11.04 1.26 -24.27
N ALA A 24 9.81 0.85 -24.61
CA ALA A 24 8.80 1.77 -25.11
C ALA A 24 8.69 2.96 -24.17
N GLU A 25 8.73 4.18 -24.70
CA GLU A 25 8.66 5.37 -23.87
C GLU A 25 7.41 5.32 -22.98
N PRO A 26 7.55 5.61 -21.68
CA PRO A 26 6.41 5.60 -20.78
C PRO A 26 5.38 6.60 -21.30
N LEU A 27 4.11 6.18 -21.34
CA LEU A 27 3.03 7.05 -21.80
C LEU A 27 2.97 8.30 -20.89
N ARG A 28 2.99 9.48 -21.50
CA ARG A 28 3.00 10.78 -20.81
C ARG A 28 1.68 11.49 -21.07
N TRP A 29 1.15 12.14 -20.05
CA TRP A 29 -0.02 13.01 -20.14
C TRP A 29 0.24 14.31 -19.40
N THR A 30 -0.50 15.35 -19.74
CA THR A 30 -0.47 16.61 -19.00
C THR A 30 -1.18 16.49 -17.65
N LEU A 31 -0.75 17.29 -16.68
CA LEU A 31 -1.43 17.37 -15.38
C LEU A 31 -2.88 17.84 -15.51
N ASP A 32 -3.17 18.70 -16.50
CA ASP A 32 -4.54 19.16 -16.76
C ASP A 32 -5.46 18.02 -17.23
N GLU A 33 -4.95 17.09 -18.03
CA GLU A 33 -5.71 15.90 -18.42
C GLU A 33 -6.05 15.02 -17.21
N PHE A 34 -5.11 14.80 -16.28
CA PHE A 34 -5.41 14.05 -15.05
C PHE A 34 -6.41 14.75 -14.14
N ARG A 35 -6.49 16.09 -14.20
CA ARG A 35 -7.41 16.93 -13.42
C ARG A 35 -8.82 16.96 -13.99
N THR A 36 -8.95 16.90 -15.32
CA THR A 36 -10.22 17.17 -16.02
C THR A 36 -10.89 15.92 -16.58
N ARG A 37 -10.16 14.83 -16.77
CA ARG A 37 -10.70 13.59 -17.34
C ARG A 37 -10.09 12.35 -16.72
N CYS A 38 -10.84 11.27 -16.75
CA CYS A 38 -10.29 9.94 -16.48
C CYS A 38 -9.35 9.54 -17.62
N ILE A 39 -8.11 9.24 -17.28
CA ILE A 39 -7.15 8.70 -18.24
C ILE A 39 -7.47 7.22 -18.49
N PRO A 40 -7.43 6.74 -19.75
CA PRO A 40 -7.58 5.33 -20.05
C PRO A 40 -6.32 4.59 -19.57
N LEU A 41 -6.34 4.15 -18.31
CA LEU A 41 -5.25 3.39 -17.68
C LEU A 41 -5.28 1.90 -18.05
N TRP A 42 -5.96 1.53 -19.16
CA TRP A 42 -6.20 0.16 -19.61
C TRP A 42 -6.12 0.05 -21.15
N SER A 43 -5.56 -1.06 -21.61
CA SER A 43 -5.53 -1.53 -23.01
C SER A 43 -6.79 -2.28 -23.43
N ASP A 44 -7.62 -2.67 -22.47
CA ASP A 44 -8.76 -3.54 -22.69
C ASP A 44 -10.00 -2.65 -22.61
N GLU A 45 -10.82 -2.74 -23.66
CA GLU A 45 -11.85 -1.78 -24.08
C GLU A 45 -12.59 -1.01 -22.98
N PRO A 46 -12.98 0.26 -23.25
CA PRO A 46 -13.80 1.04 -22.33
C PRO A 46 -14.99 0.20 -21.86
N THR A 47 -15.05 -0.07 -20.57
CA THR A 47 -16.11 -0.89 -19.97
C THR A 47 -17.45 -0.39 -20.48
N ALA A 48 -18.13 -1.23 -21.25
CA ALA A 48 -19.26 -0.91 -22.12
C ALA A 48 -20.57 -0.57 -21.39
N LYS A 49 -20.50 0.22 -20.32
CA LYS A 49 -21.63 0.93 -19.73
C LYS A 49 -21.18 2.33 -19.29
N GLY A 50 -21.17 3.24 -20.27
CA GLY A 50 -21.26 4.70 -20.11
C GLY A 50 -20.12 5.38 -19.35
N ASP A 51 -19.44 6.32 -20.01
CA ASP A 51 -19.06 7.69 -19.64
C ASP A 51 -19.09 8.22 -18.17
N ASP A 52 -19.38 7.42 -17.14
CA ASP A 52 -19.57 7.86 -15.75
C ASP A 52 -18.25 7.88 -14.95
N CYS A 53 -17.10 7.81 -15.63
CA CYS A 53 -15.83 8.04 -14.95
C CYS A 53 -15.60 9.53 -14.75
N THR A 54 -15.45 9.95 -13.50
CA THR A 54 -15.20 11.36 -13.16
C THR A 54 -13.99 11.51 -12.27
N VAL A 55 -13.28 12.63 -12.46
CA VAL A 55 -12.18 13.02 -11.57
C VAL A 55 -12.79 13.54 -10.28
N ALA A 56 -12.54 12.81 -9.21
CA ALA A 56 -13.10 13.10 -7.91
C ALA A 56 -12.25 14.12 -7.14
N GLU A 57 -10.94 13.90 -7.20
CA GLU A 57 -9.95 14.77 -6.58
C GLU A 57 -8.64 14.67 -7.33
N PHE A 58 -7.91 15.77 -7.38
CA PHE A 58 -6.56 15.85 -7.89
C PHE A 58 -5.74 16.76 -6.96
N GLY A 59 -4.52 16.35 -6.63
CA GLY A 59 -3.67 17.13 -5.74
C GLY A 59 -2.20 16.81 -5.84
N GLU A 60 -1.37 17.73 -5.37
CA GLU A 60 0.06 17.49 -5.15
C GLU A 60 0.26 16.73 -3.84
N ILE A 61 1.19 15.77 -3.84
CA ILE A 61 1.59 15.01 -2.65
C ILE A 61 2.87 15.62 -2.06
N VAL A 62 3.93 15.68 -2.86
CA VAL A 62 5.28 16.04 -2.40
C VAL A 62 6.21 16.34 -3.59
N GLU A 63 7.19 17.22 -3.40
CA GLU A 63 8.39 17.32 -4.25
C GLU A 63 9.58 16.57 -3.61
N LEU A 64 10.17 15.61 -4.32
CA LEU A 64 11.34 14.82 -3.90
C LEU A 64 12.35 14.73 -5.04
N ASP A 65 13.61 15.02 -4.74
CA ASP A 65 14.74 14.94 -5.69
C ASP A 65 14.49 15.68 -7.02
N GLY A 66 13.77 16.81 -6.95
CA GLY A 66 13.41 17.66 -8.10
C GLY A 66 12.18 17.18 -8.89
N SER A 67 11.64 16.00 -8.59
CA SER A 67 10.40 15.47 -9.13
C SER A 67 9.22 15.85 -8.25
N THR A 68 8.08 16.19 -8.84
CA THR A 68 6.84 16.44 -8.11
C THR A 68 5.88 15.27 -8.28
N PHE A 69 5.36 14.77 -7.18
CA PHE A 69 4.40 13.68 -7.14
C PHE A 69 2.99 14.23 -6.94
N TYR A 70 2.06 13.75 -7.75
CA TYR A 70 0.65 14.10 -7.68
C TYR A 70 -0.20 12.86 -7.49
N TYR A 71 -1.46 13.06 -7.12
CA TYR A 71 -2.46 12.01 -7.14
C TYR A 71 -3.71 12.45 -7.89
N ALA A 72 -4.41 11.47 -8.43
CA ALA A 72 -5.77 11.61 -8.91
C ALA A 72 -6.62 10.48 -8.32
N ARG A 73 -7.79 10.82 -7.77
CA ARG A 73 -8.82 9.86 -7.37
C ARG A 73 -9.95 9.90 -8.38
N TYR A 74 -10.37 8.73 -8.86
CA TYR A 74 -11.46 8.62 -9.83
C TYR A 74 -12.65 7.87 -9.25
N HIS A 75 -13.84 8.33 -9.64
CA HIS A 75 -15.04 7.51 -9.66
C HIS A 75 -15.03 6.73 -10.97
N ASP A 76 -15.16 5.41 -10.94
CA ASP A 76 -15.12 4.58 -12.16
C ASP A 76 -16.52 4.24 -12.71
N GLY A 77 -17.56 4.94 -12.27
CA GLY A 77 -18.94 4.77 -12.72
C GLY A 77 -19.60 3.44 -12.35
N ARG A 78 -18.85 2.49 -11.78
CA ARG A 78 -19.37 1.20 -11.33
C ARG A 78 -20.11 1.40 -10.02
N ALA A 79 -21.38 1.79 -10.11
CA ALA A 79 -22.26 1.88 -8.95
C ALA A 79 -22.32 0.52 -8.24
N PRO A 80 -22.17 0.49 -6.90
CA PRO A 80 -22.31 -0.75 -6.16
C PRO A 80 -23.70 -1.36 -6.36
N ASP A 81 -23.76 -2.68 -6.50
CA ASP A 81 -25.03 -3.41 -6.44
C ASP A 81 -25.76 -3.00 -5.14
N PRO A 82 -26.99 -2.43 -5.22
CA PRO A 82 -27.67 -1.79 -4.09
C PRO A 82 -27.87 -2.66 -2.85
N GLY A 83 -27.64 -3.97 -2.94
CA GLY A 83 -27.97 -4.93 -1.89
C GLY A 83 -27.06 -4.94 -0.65
N TRP A 84 -25.79 -4.53 -0.74
CA TRP A 84 -24.83 -4.88 0.34
C TRP A 84 -23.80 -3.81 0.76
N PHE A 85 -23.56 -2.74 -0.02
CA PHE A 85 -22.45 -1.79 0.25
C PHE A 85 -22.79 -0.30 0.03
N GLN A 86 -24.00 0.14 0.37
CA GLN A 86 -24.42 1.55 0.16
C GLN A 86 -23.61 2.60 0.96
N THR A 87 -22.72 2.19 1.86
CA THR A 87 -21.93 3.09 2.71
C THR A 87 -20.45 3.20 2.32
N LEU A 88 -19.99 2.48 1.29
CA LEU A 88 -18.60 2.59 0.85
C LEU A 88 -18.47 3.70 -0.20
N GLY A 89 -17.56 4.63 0.08
CA GLY A 89 -17.35 5.83 -0.72
C GLY A 89 -16.91 5.50 -2.14
N GLU A 90 -17.34 6.37 -3.05
CA GLU A 90 -17.38 6.23 -4.51
C GLU A 90 -15.99 6.26 -5.21
N PHE A 91 -14.87 6.37 -4.46
CA PHE A 91 -13.52 6.61 -5.02
C PHE A 91 -12.74 5.30 -5.25
N ASN A 92 -13.10 4.59 -6.32
CA ASN A 92 -12.62 3.23 -6.56
C ASN A 92 -11.21 3.15 -7.17
N VAL A 93 -10.67 4.22 -7.74
CA VAL A 93 -9.34 4.21 -8.36
C VAL A 93 -8.46 5.33 -7.83
N LEU A 94 -7.21 5.00 -7.48
CA LEU A 94 -6.16 5.95 -7.12
C LEU A 94 -5.02 5.83 -8.12
N VAL A 95 -4.58 6.97 -8.63
CA VAL A 95 -3.43 7.10 -9.52
C VAL A 95 -2.39 7.98 -8.83
N ILE A 96 -1.15 7.51 -8.80
CA ILE A 96 0.00 8.31 -8.38
C ILE A 96 0.81 8.65 -9.62
N LEU A 97 1.15 9.93 -9.73
CA LEU A 97 1.78 10.54 -10.89
C LEU A 97 3.14 11.10 -10.49
N ARG A 98 4.07 11.10 -11.44
CA ARG A 98 5.39 11.69 -11.30
C ARG A 98 5.61 12.69 -12.44
N SER A 99 5.89 13.94 -12.09
CA SER A 99 6.33 14.98 -13.01
C SER A 99 7.81 15.26 -12.79
N ASP A 100 8.60 15.23 -13.86
CA ASP A 100 10.04 15.40 -13.82
C ASP A 100 10.46 16.65 -14.61
N PRO A 101 11.49 17.39 -14.14
CA PRO A 101 12.10 18.45 -14.93
C PRO A 101 12.65 17.93 -16.28
N PRO A 102 12.71 18.78 -17.32
CA PRO A 102 12.29 20.18 -17.33
C PRO A 102 10.78 20.39 -17.52
N ASP A 103 10.03 19.34 -17.85
CA ASP A 103 8.62 19.42 -18.24
C ASP A 103 7.71 19.15 -17.04
N ARG A 104 7.45 20.21 -16.26
CA ARG A 104 6.60 20.17 -15.06
C ARG A 104 5.09 20.09 -15.35
N GLU A 105 4.70 20.23 -16.62
CA GLU A 105 3.28 20.13 -17.02
C GLU A 105 2.91 18.71 -17.47
N ALA A 106 3.89 17.87 -17.78
CA ALA A 106 3.70 16.46 -18.08
C ALA A 106 4.00 15.58 -16.86
N ALA A 107 3.22 14.50 -16.74
CA ALA A 107 3.42 13.46 -15.76
C ALA A 107 3.34 12.07 -16.37
N THR A 108 4.07 11.15 -15.75
CA THR A 108 3.99 9.72 -16.00
C THR A 108 3.22 9.06 -14.86
N VAL A 109 2.55 7.95 -15.15
CA VAL A 109 1.90 7.15 -14.11
C VAL A 109 2.96 6.34 -13.38
N PHE A 110 3.13 6.62 -12.09
CA PHE A 110 4.01 5.86 -11.20
C PHE A 110 3.30 4.62 -10.65
N HIS A 111 2.07 4.77 -10.19
CA HIS A 111 1.31 3.68 -9.57
C HIS A 111 -0.18 3.83 -9.84
N VAL A 112 -0.86 2.71 -10.06
CA VAL A 112 -2.32 2.68 -10.14
C VAL A 112 -2.84 1.64 -9.18
N ARG A 113 -3.83 2.04 -8.41
CA ARG A 113 -4.55 1.17 -7.49
C ARG A 113 -6.02 1.13 -7.88
N LYS A 114 -6.49 -0.09 -8.09
CA LYS A 114 -7.83 -0.41 -8.62
C LYS A 114 -8.52 -1.35 -7.63
N PRO A 115 -9.85 -1.41 -7.61
CA PRO A 115 -10.51 -2.46 -6.85
C PRO A 115 -10.17 -3.80 -7.50
N GLY A 116 -9.85 -4.80 -6.68
CA GLY A 116 -9.64 -6.16 -7.18
C GLY A 116 -10.93 -6.75 -7.73
N ASN A 117 -10.82 -7.74 -8.62
CA ASN A 117 -11.95 -8.41 -9.25
C ASN A 117 -12.89 -9.08 -8.22
N ASP A 118 -12.36 -9.47 -7.05
CA ASP A 118 -13.09 -10.29 -6.07
C ASP A 118 -13.87 -9.47 -5.04
N TYR A 119 -13.49 -8.21 -4.81
CA TYR A 119 -14.08 -7.38 -3.74
C TYR A 119 -14.81 -6.15 -4.27
N GLY A 120 -14.77 -5.89 -5.58
CA GLY A 120 -15.64 -4.93 -6.27
C GLY A 120 -15.42 -3.45 -5.96
N TYR A 121 -14.92 -3.09 -4.78
CA TYR A 121 -14.83 -1.71 -4.30
C TYR A 121 -13.62 -1.50 -3.39
N LEU A 122 -12.99 -0.34 -3.46
CA LEU A 122 -12.00 0.13 -2.49
C LEU A 122 -12.23 1.63 -2.33
N THR A 123 -12.45 2.12 -1.12
CA THR A 123 -12.47 3.56 -0.88
C THR A 123 -11.03 4.03 -0.68
N HIS A 124 -10.48 4.71 -1.69
CA HIS A 124 -9.18 5.35 -1.59
C HIS A 124 -9.27 6.74 -0.95
N PHE A 125 -8.32 7.05 -0.09
CA PHE A 125 -8.15 8.38 0.50
C PHE A 125 -7.04 9.15 -0.22
N ALA A 126 -6.97 10.46 0.02
CA ALA A 126 -5.83 11.25 -0.44
C ALA A 126 -4.53 10.65 0.15
N PRO A 127 -3.46 10.50 -0.65
CA PRO A 127 -2.19 10.00 -0.15
C PRO A 127 -1.58 10.93 0.91
N GLU A 128 -0.93 10.33 1.90
CA GLU A 128 -0.26 11.06 2.97
C GLU A 128 1.26 10.82 2.89
N LEU A 129 2.04 11.85 3.24
CA LEU A 129 3.50 11.75 3.33
C LEU A 129 3.92 11.74 4.80
N ILE A 130 4.41 10.60 5.26
CA ILE A 130 4.94 10.43 6.62
C ILE A 130 6.46 10.59 6.57
N ARG A 131 7.01 11.53 7.35
CA ARG A 131 8.47 11.72 7.43
C ARG A 131 9.01 10.93 8.61
N THR A 132 9.90 9.98 8.32
CA THR A 132 10.54 9.14 9.34
C THR A 132 12.06 9.30 9.30
N GLN A 133 12.76 8.73 10.29
CA GLN A 133 14.23 8.70 10.31
C GLN A 133 14.83 7.91 9.13
N ARG A 134 14.06 7.02 8.48
CA ARG A 134 14.51 6.21 7.34
C ARG A 134 14.30 6.91 5.99
N GLY A 135 13.53 7.99 5.99
CA GLY A 135 13.12 8.71 4.81
C GLY A 135 11.62 8.95 4.75
N PRO A 136 11.16 9.63 3.68
CA PRO A 136 9.74 9.81 3.39
C PRO A 136 9.06 8.47 3.11
N ILE A 137 7.89 8.27 3.69
CA ILE A 137 6.99 7.15 3.41
C ILE A 137 5.71 7.71 2.81
N LEU A 138 5.37 7.24 1.61
CA LEU A 138 4.07 7.48 0.98
C LEU A 138 3.07 6.45 1.53
N TYR A 139 2.06 6.95 2.24
CA TYR A 139 0.99 6.16 2.83
C TYR A 139 -0.26 6.24 1.95
N LEU A 140 -0.63 5.09 1.37
CA LEU A 140 -1.82 4.93 0.53
C LEU A 140 -2.91 4.22 1.32
N LYS A 141 -3.70 5.01 2.05
CA LYS A 141 -4.85 4.51 2.79
C LYS A 141 -5.96 4.07 1.82
N ALA A 142 -6.46 2.86 2.03
CA ALA A 142 -7.68 2.40 1.41
C ALA A 142 -8.46 1.48 2.35
N LEU A 143 -9.78 1.49 2.21
CA LEU A 143 -10.70 0.64 2.93
C LEU A 143 -11.44 -0.23 1.92
N GLY A 144 -11.43 -1.54 2.13
CA GLY A 144 -12.22 -2.48 1.34
C GLY A 144 -13.55 -2.81 2.00
N PRO A 145 -14.53 -3.31 1.22
CA PRO A 145 -15.72 -3.91 1.78
C PRO A 145 -15.32 -5.08 2.66
N GLY A 146 -15.91 -5.15 3.83
CA GLY A 146 -16.11 -6.44 4.48
C GLY A 146 -17.57 -6.64 4.80
N GLY A 147 -17.95 -7.91 4.98
CA GLY A 147 -19.35 -8.33 5.13
C GLY A 147 -19.98 -7.86 6.45
N SER A 148 -20.69 -8.76 7.15
CA SER A 148 -21.12 -8.58 8.57
C SER A 148 -20.01 -8.11 9.51
N ASP A 149 -18.80 -8.29 9.01
CA ASP A 149 -17.50 -8.22 9.57
C ASP A 149 -16.87 -6.83 9.44
N GLY A 150 -17.55 -5.86 8.81
CA GLY A 150 -17.09 -4.47 8.68
C GLY A 150 -15.89 -4.32 7.74
N GLN A 151 -15.44 -3.09 7.51
CA GLN A 151 -14.39 -2.77 6.53
C GLN A 151 -13.04 -3.43 6.89
N TYR A 152 -12.26 -3.76 5.86
CA TYR A 152 -10.88 -4.20 6.01
C TYR A 152 -9.92 -3.13 5.54
N ASP A 153 -8.82 -2.96 6.25
CA ASP A 153 -7.73 -2.12 5.78
C ASP A 153 -7.06 -2.75 4.58
N ASN A 154 -6.92 -1.96 3.55
CA ASN A 154 -6.04 -2.24 2.44
C ASN A 154 -5.05 -1.08 2.38
N HIS A 155 -4.11 -1.05 3.31
CA HIS A 155 -3.13 0.03 3.40
C HIS A 155 -1.85 -0.38 2.66
N GLN A 156 -1.24 0.55 1.92
CA GLN A 156 0.10 0.36 1.36
C GLN A 156 1.02 1.46 1.84
N TYR A 157 2.29 1.11 2.03
CA TYR A 157 3.32 2.02 2.49
C TYR A 157 4.50 1.88 1.54
N TRP A 158 5.00 2.99 1.02
CA TRP A 158 6.11 3.01 0.07
C TRP A 158 7.22 3.88 0.63
N LEU A 159 8.43 3.35 0.78
CA LEU A 159 9.60 4.10 1.24
C LEU A 159 10.31 4.75 0.05
N TRP A 160 10.62 6.04 0.14
CA TRP A 160 11.52 6.69 -0.81
C TRP A 160 12.97 6.34 -0.48
N ARG A 161 13.64 5.61 -1.38
CA ARG A 161 15.05 5.22 -1.24
C ARG A 161 15.71 5.15 -2.61
N SER A 162 16.92 5.70 -2.72
CA SER A 162 17.72 5.65 -3.95
C SER A 162 17.01 6.22 -5.18
N GLY A 163 16.24 7.30 -5.01
CA GLY A 163 15.52 7.97 -6.11
C GLY A 163 14.25 7.26 -6.60
N GLY A 164 13.73 6.31 -5.82
CA GLY A 164 12.50 5.59 -6.15
C GLY A 164 11.69 5.18 -4.93
N TRP A 165 10.42 4.88 -5.18
CA TRP A 165 9.50 4.33 -4.19
C TRP A 165 9.64 2.80 -4.14
N VAL A 166 9.82 2.26 -2.94
CA VAL A 166 9.93 0.82 -2.69
C VAL A 166 8.80 0.40 -1.75
N LEU A 167 8.02 -0.61 -2.15
CA LEU A 167 6.90 -1.11 -1.33
C LEU A 167 7.44 -1.72 -0.02
N LEU A 168 6.85 -1.31 1.09
CA LEU A 168 7.13 -1.84 2.41
C LEU A 168 6.14 -2.96 2.75
N ASP A 169 6.64 -3.99 3.41
CA ASP A 169 5.82 -4.97 4.10
C ASP A 169 5.50 -4.44 5.51
N ALA A 170 4.38 -3.73 5.63
CA ALA A 170 3.95 -3.11 6.88
C ALA A 170 2.86 -3.90 7.61
N LEU A 171 2.50 -5.11 7.14
CA LEU A 171 1.35 -5.87 7.65
C LEU A 171 1.68 -7.34 7.99
N SER A 172 2.83 -7.89 7.57
CA SER A 172 3.19 -9.27 7.93
C SER A 172 3.37 -9.49 9.44
N TRP A 173 3.72 -8.44 10.19
CA TRP A 173 3.84 -8.47 11.65
C TRP A 173 2.58 -8.98 12.35
N VAL A 174 1.41 -8.85 11.74
CA VAL A 174 0.14 -9.27 12.32
C VAL A 174 0.08 -10.79 12.49
N TYR A 175 0.60 -11.54 11.53
CA TYR A 175 0.70 -13.00 11.63
C TYR A 175 1.67 -13.41 12.73
N ALA A 176 2.85 -12.77 12.78
CA ALA A 176 3.84 -13.01 13.82
C ALA A 176 3.29 -12.68 15.23
N LEU A 177 2.48 -11.63 15.35
CA LEU A 177 1.87 -11.28 16.62
C LEU A 177 0.82 -12.30 17.06
N ARG A 178 -0.03 -12.77 16.12
CA ARG A 178 -1.04 -13.80 16.41
C ARG A 178 -0.42 -15.07 16.99
N GLU A 179 0.74 -15.50 16.48
CA GLU A 179 1.47 -16.67 16.97
C GLU A 179 2.10 -16.47 18.36
N ARG A 180 2.35 -15.21 18.74
CA ARG A 180 2.99 -14.84 20.02
C ARG A 180 1.99 -14.49 21.12
N MET A 181 0.69 -14.38 20.82
CA MET A 181 -0.33 -14.06 21.81
C MET A 181 -0.41 -15.15 22.89
N PRO A 182 -0.58 -14.78 24.18
CA PRO A 182 -0.79 -15.76 25.24
C PRO A 182 -2.02 -16.64 24.97
N ASN A 183 -1.96 -17.91 25.39
CA ASN A 183 -3.07 -18.85 25.26
C ASN A 183 -4.37 -18.27 25.86
N GLY A 184 -5.48 -18.41 25.14
CA GLY A 184 -6.79 -17.90 25.56
C GLY A 184 -7.07 -16.45 25.16
N TYR A 185 -6.09 -15.77 24.54
CA TYR A 185 -6.25 -14.42 24.01
C TYR A 185 -6.13 -14.37 22.49
N SER A 186 -6.79 -13.40 21.88
CA SER A 186 -6.67 -13.07 20.47
C SER A 186 -6.74 -11.56 20.26
N LEU A 187 -6.27 -11.08 19.11
CA LEU A 187 -6.53 -9.72 18.67
C LEU A 187 -7.87 -9.76 17.93
N GLY A 188 -8.91 -9.14 18.48
CA GLY A 188 -10.25 -9.27 17.92
C GLY A 188 -10.36 -8.43 16.67
N GLY A 189 -10.54 -9.14 15.55
CA GLY A 189 -10.53 -8.54 14.22
C GLY A 189 -9.19 -7.91 13.91
N ILE A 190 -8.38 -8.61 13.12
CA ILE A 190 -7.26 -8.03 12.35
C ILE A 190 -7.86 -7.08 11.30
N ARG A 191 -8.48 -5.99 11.75
CA ARG A 191 -9.15 -4.98 10.94
C ARG A 191 -8.63 -3.66 11.46
N ASN A 192 -8.48 -2.68 10.60
CA ASN A 192 -8.08 -1.34 11.03
C ASN A 192 -6.68 -1.31 11.69
N LEU A 193 -5.79 -2.26 11.31
CA LEU A 193 -4.39 -2.33 11.76
C LEU A 193 -3.52 -1.44 10.88
N ALA A 194 -3.52 -0.14 11.18
CA ALA A 194 -2.57 0.81 10.65
C ALA A 194 -1.50 1.10 11.72
N PRO A 195 -0.25 0.63 11.57
CA PRO A 195 0.80 1.02 12.51
C PRO A 195 0.99 2.54 12.49
N ALA A 196 1.09 3.17 13.67
CA ALA A 196 1.44 4.57 13.76
C ALA A 196 2.94 4.71 13.51
N LEU A 197 3.31 5.01 12.27
CA LEU A 197 4.72 5.03 11.83
C LEU A 197 5.52 6.19 12.44
N GLU A 198 4.85 7.22 12.94
CA GLU A 198 5.46 8.32 13.68
C GLU A 198 5.94 7.90 15.07
N THR A 199 5.14 7.08 15.76
CA THR A 199 5.43 6.62 17.13
C THR A 199 6.06 5.22 17.17
N MET A 200 6.06 4.52 16.03
CA MET A 200 6.51 3.13 15.90
C MET A 200 5.83 2.19 16.91
N ASN A 201 4.55 2.44 17.19
CA ASN A 201 3.74 1.58 18.05
C ASN A 201 2.29 1.50 17.58
N TYR A 202 1.55 0.54 18.13
CA TYR A 202 0.11 0.38 17.91
C TYR A 202 -0.52 -0.26 19.14
N ALA A 203 -1.64 0.28 19.60
CA ALA A 203 -2.39 -0.27 20.73
C ALA A 203 -3.74 -0.79 20.23
N THR A 204 -4.12 -1.98 20.70
CA THR A 204 -5.37 -2.64 20.32
C THR A 204 -5.92 -3.48 21.45
N ASP A 205 -7.20 -3.78 21.40
CA ASP A 205 -7.86 -4.59 22.42
C ASP A 205 -7.55 -6.09 22.24
N ALA A 206 -7.27 -6.76 23.36
CA ALA A 206 -7.22 -8.21 23.43
C ALA A 206 -8.61 -8.77 23.74
N TYR A 207 -8.88 -9.93 23.17
CA TYR A 207 -10.14 -10.66 23.30
C TYR A 207 -9.89 -12.01 23.94
N ARG A 208 -10.69 -12.37 24.94
CA ARG A 208 -10.73 -13.70 25.55
C ARG A 208 -11.60 -14.65 24.72
N ALA A 209 -11.47 -15.94 24.99
CA ALA A 209 -12.40 -16.93 24.46
C ALA A 209 -13.84 -16.61 24.93
N GLY A 210 -14.76 -16.46 23.97
CA GLY A 210 -16.17 -16.14 24.24
C GLY A 210 -16.51 -14.65 24.19
N ASP A 211 -15.51 -13.76 24.08
CA ASP A 211 -15.78 -12.33 23.87
C ASP A 211 -16.58 -12.13 22.58
N SER A 212 -17.58 -11.25 22.65
CA SER A 212 -18.24 -10.75 21.45
C SER A 212 -17.31 -9.76 20.75
N ARG A 213 -17.49 -9.56 19.45
CA ARG A 213 -16.70 -8.60 18.68
C ARG A 213 -16.75 -7.17 19.27
N ALA A 214 -17.89 -6.79 19.84
CA ALA A 214 -18.13 -5.44 20.33
C ALA A 214 -17.59 -5.21 21.75
N GLU A 215 -17.23 -6.27 22.47
CA GLU A 215 -16.95 -6.21 23.91
C GLU A 215 -15.68 -7.01 24.23
N PRO A 216 -14.49 -6.48 23.90
CA PRO A 216 -13.24 -7.08 24.33
C PRO A 216 -13.08 -7.01 25.86
N THR A 217 -12.78 -8.13 26.50
CA THR A 217 -12.51 -8.24 27.94
C THR A 217 -11.08 -8.68 28.24
N GLY A 218 -10.27 -8.90 27.20
CA GLY A 218 -8.88 -9.35 27.32
C GLY A 218 -7.88 -8.28 27.71
N GLY A 219 -8.28 -7.01 27.80
CA GLY A 219 -7.40 -5.87 28.10
C GLY A 219 -6.79 -5.25 26.85
N THR A 220 -5.60 -4.67 26.97
CA THR A 220 -4.95 -3.95 25.87
C THR A 220 -3.60 -4.58 25.54
N VAL A 221 -3.30 -4.69 24.25
CA VAL A 221 -2.00 -5.09 23.71
C VAL A 221 -1.37 -3.86 23.08
N THR A 222 -0.22 -3.43 23.60
CA THR A 222 0.61 -2.40 22.98
C THR A 222 1.77 -3.07 22.26
N ILE A 223 1.90 -2.80 20.97
CA ILE A 223 2.88 -3.39 20.07
C ILE A 223 3.87 -2.30 19.73
N TYR A 224 5.15 -2.62 19.82
CA TYR A 224 6.24 -1.73 19.45
C TYR A 224 6.94 -2.33 18.24
N PHE A 225 7.15 -1.50 17.23
CA PHE A 225 7.70 -1.93 15.97
C PHE A 225 9.14 -1.52 15.80
N GLU A 226 9.85 -2.29 15.00
CA GLU A 226 11.11 -1.89 14.41
C GLU A 226 11.10 -2.22 12.91
N TRP A 227 12.03 -1.60 12.20
CA TRP A 227 12.22 -1.87 10.79
C TRP A 227 13.37 -2.87 10.59
N ASP A 228 13.09 -3.95 9.87
CA ASP A 228 14.10 -4.83 9.30
C ASP A 228 14.08 -4.67 7.78
N ASP A 229 14.98 -3.82 7.29
CA ASP A 229 14.99 -3.33 5.90
C ASP A 229 13.59 -2.93 5.39
N LEU A 230 12.96 -3.67 4.48
CA LEU A 230 11.66 -3.28 3.92
C LEU A 230 10.45 -3.80 4.72
N THR A 231 10.67 -4.47 5.85
CA THR A 231 9.63 -5.11 6.65
C THR A 231 9.48 -4.45 8.02
N LEU A 232 8.25 -4.15 8.40
CA LEU A 232 7.90 -3.73 9.76
C LEU A 232 7.72 -4.99 10.62
N GLN A 233 8.48 -5.11 11.71
CA GLN A 233 8.46 -6.27 12.59
C GLN A 233 8.05 -5.90 14.02
N VAL A 234 7.51 -6.87 14.76
CA VAL A 234 7.22 -6.72 16.19
C VAL A 234 8.52 -6.85 16.99
N ALA A 235 9.10 -5.72 17.38
CA ALA A 235 10.25 -5.68 18.29
C ALA A 235 9.87 -6.26 19.66
N ARG A 236 8.75 -5.79 20.22
CA ARG A 236 8.17 -6.28 21.47
C ARG A 236 6.68 -5.96 21.53
N PHE A 237 5.96 -6.65 22.40
CA PHE A 237 4.60 -6.27 22.76
C PHE A 237 4.41 -6.40 24.26
N GLU A 238 3.51 -5.60 24.80
CA GLU A 238 3.08 -5.58 26.18
C GLU A 238 1.59 -5.90 26.21
N HIS A 239 1.20 -6.85 27.04
CA HIS A 239 -0.20 -7.16 27.28
C HIS A 239 -0.54 -6.72 28.70
N ASP A 240 -1.42 -5.74 28.81
CA ASP A 240 -2.02 -5.31 30.07
C ASP A 240 -3.41 -5.96 30.19
N PRO A 241 -3.52 -7.13 30.85
CA PRO A 241 -4.80 -7.77 31.07
C PRO A 241 -5.61 -6.89 32.01
N ASN A 242 -6.64 -6.21 31.49
CA ASN A 242 -7.48 -5.32 32.29
C ASN A 242 -7.96 -6.06 33.56
N PRO A 243 -7.51 -5.66 34.76
CA PRO A 243 -7.87 -6.35 36.00
C PRO A 243 -9.31 -6.04 36.44
N ALA A 244 -9.97 -5.07 35.80
CA ALA A 244 -11.33 -4.64 36.14
C ALA A 244 -12.43 -5.36 35.35
N ALA A 245 -12.08 -6.30 34.46
CA ALA A 245 -13.07 -7.19 33.85
C ALA A 245 -13.60 -8.14 34.93
N LYS A 246 -14.72 -7.75 35.55
CA LYS A 246 -15.43 -8.53 36.57
C LYS A 246 -15.77 -9.91 35.99
N ASP A 247 -15.36 -10.96 36.70
CA ASP A 247 -15.90 -12.32 36.55
C ASP A 247 -17.42 -12.35 36.78
#